data_AF-A0A252CVL1-F1
#
_entry.id   AF-A0A252CVL1-F1
#
_cell.length_a   1.000
_cell.length_b   1.000
_cell.length_c   1.000
_cell.angle_alpha   90.00
_cell.angle_beta   90.00
_cell.angle_gamma   90.00
#
_symmetry.space_group_name_H-M   'P 1'
#
loop_
_entity.id
_entity.type
_entity.pdbx_description
1 polymer ?
#
loop_
_entity_poly.entity_id
_entity_poly.type
_entity_poly.pdbx_seq_one_letter_code
_entity_poly.pdbx_strand_id
1 'polypeptide(L)'
;NITENIFTVKSKVKGDKAKLSIKIEGSTSKVVNEIGVFIVDDAQGTIDGIAPGAKGYAQLALKRSKIVCSAIANAPDGFNRADLPSLLEFDSGANLRFYMIRNSTTDAVLSGQTSLSEVVFSSATNVKVESSEIEGFSMTWKGVSSGGSDLVVKFKETNEKVPLGIGLQGKHQGEL
;
A
#
# COMPACT_ATOMS: atom_id res chain seq x y z
N ASN A 1 1.99 11.64 20.09
CA ASN A 1 0.91 10.63 20.04
C ASN A 1 0.45 10.45 18.62
N ILE A 2 1.26 9.71 17.86
CA ILE A 2 0.90 9.25 16.52
C ILE A 2 0.23 7.90 16.80
N THR A 3 -1.01 7.68 16.37
CA THR A 3 -1.48 6.31 16.12
C THR A 3 -0.61 5.81 14.98
N GLU A 4 0.51 5.14 15.31
CA GLU A 4 1.76 5.01 14.51
C GLU A 4 1.63 4.35 13.12
N ASN A 5 0.41 4.07 12.65
CA ASN A 5 0.11 3.21 11.50
C ASN A 5 -0.95 3.77 10.56
N ILE A 6 -1.57 4.90 10.91
CA ILE A 6 -2.54 5.62 10.09
C ILE A 6 -1.90 6.90 9.59
N PHE A 7 -1.87 7.07 8.28
CA PHE A 7 -1.23 8.18 7.60
C PHE A 7 -2.29 9.13 7.07
N THR A 8 -2.36 10.34 7.61
CA THR A 8 -3.24 11.37 7.05
C THR A 8 -2.53 12.06 5.90
N VAL A 9 -3.10 11.96 4.70
CA VAL A 9 -2.56 12.67 3.52
C VAL A 9 -3.17 14.06 3.47
N LYS A 10 -2.35 15.10 3.29
CA LYS A 10 -2.82 16.47 3.12
C LYS A 10 -2.37 17.01 1.76
N SER A 11 -3.27 17.68 1.05
CA SER A 11 -2.86 18.31 -0.20
C SER A 11 -1.93 19.50 0.05
N LYS A 12 -0.78 19.54 -0.64
CA LYS A 12 0.13 20.70 -0.67
C LYS A 12 -0.31 21.81 -1.63
N VAL A 13 -1.31 21.55 -2.48
CA VAL A 13 -1.88 22.53 -3.41
C VAL A 13 -3.32 22.83 -2.97
N LYS A 14 -3.80 24.07 -3.17
CA LYS A 14 -5.22 24.38 -2.96
C LYS A 14 -6.08 23.45 -3.83
N GLY A 15 -6.72 22.47 -3.20
CA GLY A 15 -7.59 21.50 -3.84
C GLY A 15 -7.99 20.39 -2.87
N ASP A 16 -9.11 19.74 -3.15
CA ASP A 16 -9.69 18.71 -2.26
C ASP A 16 -9.03 17.34 -2.42
N LYS A 17 -8.09 17.19 -3.36
CA LYS A 17 -7.39 15.93 -3.64
C LYS A 17 -5.89 16.07 -3.39
N ALA A 18 -5.31 14.99 -2.86
CA ALA A 18 -3.88 14.80 -2.72
C ALA A 18 -3.43 13.60 -3.55
N LYS A 19 -2.27 13.69 -4.18
CA LYS A 19 -1.71 12.64 -5.03
C LYS A 19 -0.39 12.14 -4.47
N LEU A 20 -0.23 10.82 -4.45
CA LEU A 20 0.96 10.14 -3.99
C LEU A 20 1.58 9.36 -5.16
N SER A 21 2.85 9.63 -5.41
CA SER A 21 3.74 8.76 -6.16
C SER A 21 4.34 7.74 -5.20
N ILE A 22 4.23 6.46 -5.52
CA ILE A 22 4.65 5.36 -4.66
C ILE A 22 5.51 4.40 -5.46
N LYS A 23 6.70 4.08 -4.95
CA LYS A 23 7.61 3.15 -5.63
C LYS A 23 8.32 2.22 -4.65
N ILE A 24 8.69 1.03 -5.14
CA ILE A 24 9.58 0.13 -4.41
C ILE A 24 11.01 0.65 -4.61
N GLU A 25 11.65 1.05 -3.51
CA GLU A 25 13.03 1.52 -3.50
C GLU A 25 14.02 0.35 -3.34
N GLY A 26 13.60 -0.70 -2.63
CA GLY A 26 14.40 -1.91 -2.47
C GLY A 26 13.56 -3.09 -2.00
N SER A 27 13.90 -4.28 -2.49
CA SER A 27 13.38 -5.53 -1.96
C SER A 27 14.46 -6.59 -2.07
N THR A 28 14.71 -7.30 -0.98
CA THR A 28 15.55 -8.51 -0.98
C THR A 28 14.71 -9.79 -0.98
N SER A 29 13.41 -9.69 -1.24
CA SER A 29 12.51 -10.83 -1.15
C SER A 29 12.67 -11.77 -2.33
N LYS A 30 12.67 -13.07 -2.04
CA LYS A 30 12.71 -14.15 -3.03
C LYS A 30 11.32 -14.70 -3.36
N VAL A 31 10.27 -14.04 -2.86
CA VAL A 31 8.87 -14.40 -3.08
C VAL A 31 8.09 -13.16 -3.54
N VAL A 32 6.88 -13.38 -4.05
CA VAL A 32 5.99 -12.29 -4.45
C VAL A 32 5.37 -11.66 -3.20
N ASN A 33 5.66 -10.39 -2.93
CA ASN A 33 4.91 -9.65 -1.91
C ASN A 33 4.16 -8.49 -2.56
N GLU A 34 2.85 -8.44 -2.36
CA GLU A 34 2.02 -7.34 -2.87
C GLU A 34 1.76 -6.33 -1.76
N ILE A 35 1.87 -5.05 -2.08
CA ILE A 35 1.53 -3.95 -1.18
C ILE A 35 0.29 -3.25 -1.72
N GLY A 36 -0.65 -3.00 -0.81
CA GLY A 36 -1.79 -2.14 -1.08
C GLY A 36 -2.00 -1.11 0.01
N VAL A 37 -2.89 -0.18 -0.29
CA VAL A 37 -3.32 0.89 0.61
C VAL A 37 -4.83 1.00 0.58
N PHE A 38 -5.43 1.28 1.73
CA PHE A 38 -6.86 1.52 1.85
C PHE A 38 -7.14 2.71 2.75
N ILE A 39 -8.32 3.30 2.57
CA ILE A 39 -8.83 4.38 3.41
C ILE A 39 -9.51 3.76 4.63
N VAL A 40 -9.26 4.35 5.80
CA VAL A 40 -9.96 4.08 7.06
C VAL A 40 -10.79 5.28 7.45
N ASP A 41 -11.84 5.05 8.26
CA ASP A 41 -12.83 6.08 8.56
C ASP A 41 -12.34 7.04 9.65
N ASP A 42 -11.40 6.60 10.50
CA ASP A 42 -10.91 7.37 11.64
C ASP A 42 -9.44 7.09 11.97
N ALA A 43 -8.91 7.83 12.96
CA ALA A 43 -7.54 7.70 13.45
C ALA A 43 -7.27 6.36 14.17
N GLN A 44 -8.32 5.62 14.54
CA GLN A 44 -8.23 4.28 15.13
C GLN A 44 -8.16 3.18 14.07
N GLY A 45 -8.34 3.55 12.80
CA GLY A 45 -8.27 2.63 11.67
C GLY A 45 -9.53 1.83 11.47
N THR A 46 -10.69 2.29 11.96
CA THR A 46 -11.95 1.56 11.77
C THR A 46 -12.42 1.63 10.32
N ILE A 47 -13.25 0.66 9.96
CA ILE A 47 -13.83 0.51 8.63
C ILE A 47 -15.29 0.10 8.80
N ASP A 48 -16.23 0.97 8.45
CA ASP A 48 -17.67 0.83 8.66
C ASP A 48 -18.00 0.42 10.12
N GLY A 49 -17.29 1.01 11.08
CA GLY A 49 -17.40 0.71 12.51
C GLY A 49 -16.71 -0.59 12.96
N ILE A 50 -16.08 -1.34 12.04
CA ILE A 50 -15.31 -2.55 12.37
C ILE A 50 -13.88 -2.16 12.74
N ALA A 51 -13.47 -2.54 13.95
CA ALA A 51 -12.12 -2.29 14.44
C ALA A 51 -11.07 -3.21 13.79
N PRO A 52 -9.81 -2.76 13.66
CA PRO A 52 -8.72 -3.62 13.25
C PRO A 52 -8.65 -4.93 14.04
N GLY A 53 -8.50 -6.05 13.34
CA GLY A 53 -8.42 -7.40 13.94
C GLY A 53 -9.77 -8.04 14.27
N ALA A 54 -10.88 -7.29 14.21
CA ALA A 54 -12.21 -7.87 14.32
C ALA A 54 -12.56 -8.72 13.09
N LYS A 55 -13.47 -9.68 13.27
CA LYS A 55 -13.97 -10.53 12.18
C LYS A 55 -14.51 -9.67 11.04
N GLY A 56 -14.08 -9.94 9.82
CA GLY A 56 -14.51 -9.23 8.62
C GLY A 56 -13.68 -8.00 8.25
N TYR A 57 -12.86 -7.47 9.18
CA TYR A 57 -12.02 -6.28 8.91
C TYR A 57 -11.12 -6.47 7.70
N ALA A 58 -10.39 -7.58 7.65
CA ALA A 58 -9.42 -7.81 6.58
C ALA A 58 -10.08 -7.91 5.19
N GLN A 59 -11.21 -8.61 5.08
CA GLN A 59 -11.95 -8.70 3.82
C GLN A 59 -12.46 -7.33 3.37
N LEU A 60 -12.95 -6.53 4.30
CA LEU A 60 -13.49 -5.21 3.99
C LEU A 60 -12.39 -4.22 3.58
N ALA A 61 -11.21 -4.30 4.21
CA ALA A 61 -10.02 -3.54 3.87
C ALA A 61 -9.53 -3.87 2.44
N LEU A 62 -9.40 -5.16 2.11
CA LEU A 62 -8.96 -5.61 0.78
C LEU A 62 -9.96 -5.29 -0.34
N LYS A 63 -11.26 -5.26 -0.05
CA LYS A 63 -12.28 -4.89 -1.06
C LYS A 63 -12.25 -3.41 -1.44
N ARG A 64 -11.76 -2.54 -0.56
CA ARG A 64 -11.67 -1.09 -0.79
C ARG A 64 -10.25 -0.60 -1.04
N SER A 65 -9.28 -1.52 -1.13
CA SER A 65 -7.88 -1.17 -1.33
C SER A 65 -7.56 -0.79 -2.76
N LYS A 66 -6.51 0.00 -2.91
CA LYS A 66 -5.80 0.23 -4.16
C LYS A 66 -4.47 -0.53 -4.08
N ILE A 67 -4.22 -1.39 -5.07
CA ILE A 67 -2.94 -2.07 -5.20
C ILE A 67 -1.89 -1.03 -5.58
N VAL A 68 -0.78 -1.03 -4.86
CA VAL A 68 0.32 -0.10 -5.09
C VAL A 68 1.33 -0.77 -6.00
N CYS A 69 1.89 -1.90 -5.58
CA CYS A 69 2.99 -2.55 -6.29
C CYS A 69 3.18 -3.97 -5.79
N SER A 70 3.80 -4.81 -6.63
CA SER A 70 4.15 -6.18 -6.27
C SER A 70 5.66 -6.36 -6.41
N ALA A 71 6.32 -6.69 -5.29
CA ALA A 71 7.71 -7.09 -5.27
C ALA A 71 7.80 -8.54 -5.77
N ILE A 72 8.08 -8.73 -7.06
CA ILE A 72 8.33 -10.05 -7.66
C ILE A 72 9.77 -10.50 -7.44
N ALA A 73 10.01 -11.78 -7.18
CA ALA A 73 11.35 -12.32 -6.92
C ALA A 73 12.29 -12.27 -8.15
N ASN A 74 11.73 -12.54 -9.33
CA ASN A 74 12.46 -12.66 -10.59
C ASN A 74 11.99 -11.58 -11.56
N ALA A 75 12.49 -10.35 -11.38
CA ALA A 75 12.27 -9.29 -12.36
C ALA A 75 12.91 -9.69 -13.70
N PRO A 76 12.21 -9.54 -14.85
CA PRO A 76 12.81 -9.73 -16.16
C PRO A 76 14.03 -8.83 -16.36
N ASP A 77 14.96 -9.22 -17.22
CA ASP A 77 16.11 -8.38 -17.56
C ASP A 77 15.64 -7.03 -18.11
N GLY A 78 16.24 -5.94 -17.61
CA GLY A 78 15.85 -4.57 -17.95
C GLY A 78 14.64 -4.02 -17.18
N PHE A 79 14.04 -4.79 -16.26
CA PHE A 79 12.95 -4.32 -15.40
C PHE A 79 13.49 -3.70 -14.11
N ASN A 80 13.34 -2.39 -13.98
CA ASN A 80 13.68 -1.67 -12.75
C ASN A 80 12.40 -1.18 -12.05
N ARG A 81 12.15 -1.70 -10.84
CA ARG A 81 10.96 -1.37 -10.03
C ARG A 81 10.90 0.12 -9.64
N ALA A 82 12.04 0.80 -9.59
CA ALA A 82 12.08 2.22 -9.28
C ALA A 82 11.52 3.11 -10.40
N ASP A 83 11.42 2.58 -11.63
CA ASP A 83 10.99 3.31 -12.83
C ASP A 83 9.48 3.23 -13.07
N LEU A 84 8.75 2.45 -12.25
CA LEU A 84 7.30 2.28 -12.32
C LEU A 84 6.62 2.75 -11.03
N PRO A 85 6.58 4.07 -10.77
CA PRO A 85 5.84 4.60 -9.65
C PRO A 85 4.33 4.45 -9.88
N SER A 86 3.62 3.98 -8.87
CA SER A 86 2.17 4.02 -8.83
C SER A 86 1.70 5.39 -8.39
N LEU A 87 0.80 5.98 -9.17
CA LEU A 87 0.21 7.29 -8.93
C LEU A 87 -1.20 7.10 -8.39
N LEU A 88 -1.38 7.37 -7.10
CA LEU A 88 -2.67 7.25 -6.42
C LEU A 88 -3.20 8.61 -5.98
N GLU A 89 -4.49 8.84 -6.20
CA GLU A 89 -5.21 10.03 -5.75
C GLU A 89 -6.15 9.70 -4.58
N PHE A 90 -6.16 10.57 -3.59
CA PHE A 90 -6.99 10.49 -2.38
C PHE A 90 -7.62 11.84 -2.06
N ASP A 91 -8.71 11.82 -1.29
CA ASP A 91 -9.23 13.04 -0.68
C ASP A 91 -8.23 13.62 0.32
N SER A 92 -8.12 14.95 0.34
CA SER A 92 -7.31 15.67 1.31
C SER A 92 -7.88 15.42 2.72
N GLY A 93 -7.03 15.00 3.65
CA GLY A 93 -7.43 14.58 4.99
C GLY A 93 -7.80 13.10 5.09
N ALA A 94 -7.75 12.32 4.00
CA ALA A 94 -7.98 10.88 4.06
C ALA A 94 -6.96 10.20 4.98
N ASN A 95 -7.47 9.30 5.82
CA ASN A 95 -6.68 8.43 6.68
C ASN A 95 -6.35 7.16 5.92
N LEU A 96 -5.06 6.91 5.69
CA LEU A 96 -4.59 5.76 4.94
C LEU A 96 -3.95 4.73 5.87
N ARG A 97 -4.19 3.46 5.55
CA ARG A 97 -3.46 2.33 6.14
C ARG A 97 -2.94 1.43 5.03
N PHE A 98 -1.77 0.85 5.28
CA PHE A 98 -1.08 -0.01 4.33
C PHE A 98 -1.16 -1.46 4.77
N TYR A 99 -1.05 -2.37 3.81
CA TYR A 99 -0.93 -3.79 4.06
C TYR A 99 0.04 -4.41 3.06
N MET A 100 0.54 -5.59 3.44
CA MET A 100 1.27 -6.49 2.57
C MET A 100 0.53 -7.83 2.50
N ILE A 101 0.50 -8.45 1.32
CA ILE A 101 0.19 -9.86 1.16
C ILE A 101 1.51 -10.61 0.99
N ARG A 102 1.75 -11.60 1.84
CA ARG A 102 2.95 -12.44 1.76
C ARG A 102 2.80 -13.54 0.72
N ASN A 103 3.83 -13.73 -0.11
CA ASN A 103 3.92 -14.79 -1.11
C ASN A 103 2.64 -14.94 -1.98
N SER A 104 1.91 -13.85 -2.22
CA SER A 104 0.61 -13.88 -2.87
C SER A 104 0.13 -12.46 -3.24
N THR A 105 -1.11 -12.35 -3.72
CA THR A 105 -1.78 -11.12 -4.17
C THR A 105 -3.10 -10.91 -3.45
N THR A 106 -3.62 -9.68 -3.50
CA THR A 106 -4.93 -9.30 -2.97
C THR A 106 -6.04 -10.12 -3.62
N ASP A 107 -5.96 -10.33 -4.93
CA ASP A 107 -6.95 -11.10 -5.69
C ASP A 107 -6.96 -12.58 -5.29
N ALA A 108 -5.79 -13.18 -5.04
CA ALA A 108 -5.70 -14.56 -4.55
C ALA A 108 -6.32 -14.70 -3.15
N VAL A 109 -6.19 -13.69 -2.28
CA VAL A 109 -6.86 -13.68 -0.97
C VAL A 109 -8.37 -13.49 -1.11
N LEU A 110 -8.81 -12.53 -1.94
CA LEU A 110 -10.23 -12.25 -2.14
C LEU A 110 -11.00 -13.39 -2.83
N SER A 111 -10.33 -14.14 -3.70
CA SER A 111 -10.87 -15.35 -4.35
C SER A 111 -10.82 -16.61 -3.48
N GLY A 112 -10.20 -16.53 -2.30
CA GLY A 112 -10.06 -17.65 -1.37
C GLY A 112 -8.95 -18.66 -1.71
N GLN A 113 -8.13 -18.38 -2.73
CA GLN A 113 -6.96 -19.20 -3.07
C GLN A 113 -5.83 -19.06 -2.03
N THR A 114 -5.75 -17.91 -1.35
CA THR A 114 -4.80 -17.63 -0.28
C THR A 114 -5.52 -17.31 1.02
N SER A 115 -5.00 -17.82 2.14
CA SER A 115 -5.52 -17.56 3.47
C SER A 115 -5.41 -16.07 3.85
N LEU A 116 -6.41 -15.55 4.56
CA LEU A 116 -6.37 -14.21 5.17
C LEU A 116 -5.23 -14.05 6.18
N SER A 117 -4.61 -15.14 6.66
CA SER A 117 -3.42 -15.09 7.50
C SER A 117 -2.19 -14.49 6.81
N GLU A 118 -2.19 -14.43 5.48
CA GLU A 118 -1.10 -13.82 4.70
C GLU A 118 -1.24 -12.30 4.56
N VAL A 119 -2.34 -11.72 5.05
CA VAL A 119 -2.55 -10.29 5.12
C VAL A 119 -1.87 -9.72 6.36
N VAL A 120 -0.86 -8.88 6.14
CA VAL A 120 -0.11 -8.20 7.20
C VAL A 120 -0.39 -6.70 7.12
N PHE A 121 -1.15 -6.17 8.07
CA PHE A 121 -1.39 -4.74 8.17
C PHE A 121 -0.18 -4.00 8.74
N SER A 122 0.03 -2.75 8.30
CA SER A 122 1.05 -1.88 8.87
C SER A 122 0.80 -1.68 10.36
N SER A 123 1.88 -1.81 11.12
CA SER A 123 1.96 -1.62 12.57
C SER A 123 3.36 -1.14 12.96
N ALA A 124 3.49 -0.46 14.10
CA ALA A 124 4.78 0.04 14.59
C ALA A 124 5.78 -1.08 14.88
N THR A 125 5.28 -2.31 15.04
CA THR A 125 6.10 -3.48 15.31
C THR A 125 6.63 -4.15 14.04
N ASN A 126 6.02 -3.91 12.88
CA ASN A 126 6.42 -4.54 11.60
C ASN A 126 6.83 -3.56 10.50
N VAL A 127 6.59 -2.26 10.69
CA VAL A 127 6.98 -1.20 9.76
C VAL A 127 7.78 -0.12 10.49
N LYS A 128 8.97 0.19 9.96
CA LYS A 128 9.70 1.40 10.31
C LYS A 128 9.35 2.51 9.32
N VAL A 129 8.95 3.67 9.82
CA VAL A 129 8.65 4.86 9.01
C VAL A 129 9.78 5.87 9.15
N GLU A 130 10.27 6.41 8.03
CA GLU A 130 11.23 7.51 8.00
C GLU A 130 10.67 8.64 7.13
N SER A 131 10.64 9.86 7.65
CA SER A 131 10.09 11.03 6.95
C SER A 131 11.17 12.05 6.60
N SER A 132 11.04 12.67 5.43
CA SER A 132 11.86 13.75 4.91
C SER A 132 10.95 14.83 4.32
N GLU A 133 11.22 16.09 4.65
CA GLU A 133 10.42 17.22 4.14
C GLU A 133 10.47 17.33 2.60
N ILE A 134 11.58 16.88 2.01
CA ILE A 134 11.87 17.00 0.57
C ILE A 134 11.50 15.71 -0.17
N GLU A 135 11.81 14.56 0.42
CA GLU A 135 11.69 13.27 -0.26
C GLU A 135 10.38 12.53 0.02
N GLY A 136 9.54 13.06 0.91
CA GLY A 136 8.34 12.40 1.38
C GLY A 136 8.65 11.44 2.53
N PHE A 137 8.03 10.27 2.56
CA PHE A 137 8.31 9.27 3.60
C PHE A 137 8.58 7.90 3.01
N SER A 138 9.30 7.06 3.74
CA SER A 138 9.52 5.66 3.41
C SER A 138 8.95 4.75 4.49
N MET A 139 8.53 3.57 4.07
CA MET A 139 8.14 2.47 4.95
C MET A 139 9.03 1.27 4.66
N THR A 140 9.71 0.79 5.69
CA THR A 140 10.50 -0.43 5.66
C THR A 140 9.78 -1.52 6.43
N TRP A 141 9.29 -2.53 5.70
CA TRP A 141 8.67 -3.72 6.27
C TRP A 141 9.75 -4.68 6.70
N LYS A 142 9.87 -4.93 8.01
CA LYS A 142 10.92 -5.78 8.58
C LYS A 142 10.46 -7.22 8.70
N GLY A 143 11.26 -8.16 8.20
CA GLY A 143 11.21 -9.58 8.63
C GLY A 143 9.91 -10.34 8.34
N VAL A 144 9.19 -9.99 7.27
CA VAL A 144 7.88 -10.58 6.95
C VAL A 144 7.94 -12.02 6.41
N SER A 145 9.12 -12.62 6.24
CA SER A 145 9.28 -14.05 5.94
C SER A 145 10.51 -14.64 6.65
N SER A 146 10.48 -15.95 6.93
CA SER A 146 11.65 -16.71 7.37
C SER A 146 12.78 -16.56 6.33
N GLY A 147 13.78 -15.74 6.64
CA GLY A 147 14.82 -15.32 5.68
C GLY A 147 15.00 -13.80 5.52
N GLY A 148 14.29 -12.96 6.30
CA GLY A 148 14.72 -11.59 6.60
C GLY A 148 14.82 -10.64 5.40
N SER A 149 13.87 -10.69 4.46
CA SER A 149 13.84 -9.72 3.38
C SER A 149 13.12 -8.44 3.79
N ASP A 150 13.83 -7.32 3.77
CA ASP A 150 13.25 -5.99 3.96
C ASP A 150 12.64 -5.51 2.64
N LEU A 151 11.43 -4.93 2.72
CA LEU A 151 10.77 -4.26 1.60
C LEU A 151 10.66 -2.78 1.93
N VAL A 152 11.35 -1.96 1.14
CA VAL A 152 11.40 -0.50 1.29
C VAL A 152 10.53 0.13 0.22
N VAL A 153 9.54 0.90 0.66
CA VAL A 153 8.61 1.61 -0.20
C VAL A 153 8.69 3.09 0.08
N LYS A 154 8.79 3.89 -0.97
CA LYS A 154 8.90 5.35 -0.88
C LYS A 154 7.62 5.99 -1.38
N PHE A 155 7.16 6.99 -0.64
CA PHE A 155 5.93 7.73 -0.86
C PHE A 155 6.27 9.20 -0.97
N LYS A 156 5.89 9.81 -2.08
CA LYS A 156 6.13 11.23 -2.33
C LYS A 156 4.86 11.88 -2.85
N GLU A 157 4.45 12.97 -2.22
CA GLU A 157 3.40 13.80 -2.78
C GLU A 157 3.83 14.38 -4.13
N THR A 158 2.92 14.38 -5.10
CA THR A 158 3.22 14.81 -6.46
C THR A 158 2.10 15.64 -7.05
N ASN A 159 2.45 16.52 -7.99
CA ASN A 159 1.49 17.26 -8.81
C ASN A 159 1.35 16.67 -10.21
N GLU A 160 1.97 15.51 -10.46
CA GLU A 160 1.84 14.80 -11.72
C GLU A 160 0.37 14.54 -12.05
N LYS A 161 0.03 14.67 -13.33
CA LYS A 161 -1.30 14.29 -13.81
C LYS A 161 -1.38 12.78 -13.76
N VAL A 162 -2.38 12.24 -13.07
CA VAL A 162 -2.69 10.80 -13.15
C VAL A 162 -3.07 10.55 -14.60
N PRO A 163 -2.32 9.71 -15.36
CA PRO A 163 -2.67 9.39 -16.74
C PRO A 163 -4.10 8.86 -16.79
N LEU A 164 -4.87 9.29 -17.78
CA LEU A 164 -6.31 9.00 -17.89
C LEU A 164 -6.63 7.48 -17.93
N GLY A 165 -5.64 6.62 -18.20
CA GLY A 165 -5.75 5.15 -18.16
C GLY A 165 -5.62 4.49 -16.78
N ILE A 166 -5.07 5.17 -15.76
CA ILE A 166 -4.85 4.54 -14.43
C ILE A 166 -6.16 4.47 -13.61
N GLY A 167 -7.16 5.29 -13.91
CA GLY A 167 -8.49 5.19 -13.29
C GLY A 167 -9.25 3.88 -13.57
N LEU A 168 -8.74 3.08 -14.52
CA LEU A 168 -9.23 1.75 -14.88
C LEU A 168 -8.33 0.62 -14.34
N GLN A 169 -7.07 0.91 -14.03
CA GLN A 169 -6.12 -0.07 -13.55
C GLN A 169 -6.38 -0.33 -12.05
N GLY A 170 -6.88 -1.54 -11.74
CA GLY A 170 -7.40 -1.90 -10.42
C GLY A 170 -8.93 -1.95 -10.32
N LYS A 171 -9.67 -1.70 -11.42
CA LYS A 171 -11.06 -2.14 -11.55
C LYS A 171 -11.07 -3.48 -12.27
N HIS A 172 -11.83 -4.43 -11.75
CA HIS A 172 -12.05 -5.78 -12.31
C HIS A 172 -12.68 -5.80 -13.73
N GLN A 173 -12.81 -4.65 -14.39
CA GLN A 173 -13.45 -4.46 -15.70
C GLN A 173 -12.43 -4.20 -16.83
N GLY A 174 -11.13 -4.36 -16.56
CA GLY A 174 -10.05 -4.16 -17.54
C GLY A 174 -9.40 -5.44 -18.06
N GLU A 175 -9.77 -6.61 -17.55
CA GLU A 175 -9.24 -7.90 -18.00
C GLU A 175 -10.38 -8.69 -18.67
N LEU A 176 -10.43 -8.65 -20.00
CA LEU A 176 -11.23 -9.53 -20.86
C LEU A 176 -10.27 -10.42 -21.66
#